data_AF-A0A950Y8M8-F1
#
_entry.id   AF-A0A950Y8M8-F1
#
_cell.length_a   1.000
_cell.length_b   1.000
_cell.length_c   1.000
_cell.angle_alpha   90.00
_cell.angle_beta   90.00
_cell.angle_gamma   90.00
#
_symmetry.space_group_name_H-M   'P 1'
#
loop_
_entity.id
_entity.type
_entity.pdbx_description
1 polymer ?
#
loop_
_entity_poly.entity_id
_entity_poly.type
_entity_poly.pdbx_seq_one_letter_code
_entity_poly.pdbx_strand_id
1 'polypeptide(L)' 'DTLVAFFGTGSNFRSTAARLGLHHNTVRYRLGQAEELLGHSAGQRRLQLELALHLAARLDAQQS' A
#
# COMPACT_ATOMS: atom_id res chain seq x y z
N ASP A 1 -4.22 1.69 -3.99
CA ASP A 1 -5.03 1.19 -2.85
C ASP A 1 -4.31 0.28 -1.85
N THR A 2 -3.79 -0.88 -2.25
CA THR A 2 -3.25 -1.88 -1.29
C THR A 2 -2.17 -1.31 -0.35
N LEU A 3 -1.15 -0.63 -0.89
CA LEU A 3 -0.07 -0.05 -0.08
C LEU A 3 -0.59 1.03 0.88
N VAL A 4 -1.49 1.90 0.43
CA VAL A 4 -2.10 2.95 1.27
C VAL A 4 -2.86 2.33 2.44
N ALA A 5 -3.67 1.30 2.17
CA ALA A 5 -4.39 0.59 3.23
C ALA A 5 -3.45 -0.22 4.14
N PHE A 6 -2.37 -0.77 3.59
CA PHE A 6 -1.37 -1.52 4.35
C PHE A 6 -0.67 -0.64 5.38
N PHE A 7 -0.15 0.51 4.93
CA PHE A 7 0.47 1.47 5.83
C PHE A 7 -0.53 2.08 6.81
N GLY A 8 -1.73 2.43 6.33
CA GLY A 8 -2.82 2.97 7.14
C GLY A 8 -3.43 2.00 8.16
N THR A 9 -3.03 0.73 8.16
CA THR A 9 -3.43 -0.28 9.17
C THR A 9 -2.23 -0.81 9.96
N GLY A 10 -1.13 -0.06 9.99
CA GLY A 10 0.07 -0.40 10.76
C GLY A 10 0.85 -1.58 10.18
N SER A 11 0.84 -1.73 8.85
CA SER A 11 1.51 -2.83 8.13
C SER A 11 1.00 -4.22 8.53
N ASN A 12 -0.29 -4.31 8.90
CA ASN A 12 -0.93 -5.56 9.30
C ASN A 12 -1.76 -6.15 8.16
N PHE A 13 -1.38 -7.34 7.67
CA PHE A 13 -2.06 -8.00 6.56
C PHE A 13 -3.54 -8.27 6.82
N ARG A 14 -3.93 -8.69 8.03
CA ARG A 14 -5.33 -9.02 8.34
C ARG A 14 -6.18 -7.77 8.42
N SER A 15 -5.71 -6.73 9.11
CA SER A 15 -6.38 -5.44 9.18
C SER A 15 -6.51 -4.78 7.81
N THR A 16 -5.46 -4.86 6.98
CA THR A 16 -5.48 -4.40 5.59
C THR A 16 -6.54 -5.15 4.78
N ALA A 17 -6.56 -6.47 4.90
CA ALA A 17 -7.48 -7.34 4.17
C ALA A 17 -8.93 -7.04 4.56
N ALA A 18 -9.21 -6.91 5.86
CA ALA A 18 -10.51 -6.49 6.37
C ALA A 18 -10.92 -5.12 5.84
N ARG A 19 -10.01 -4.14 5.83
CA ARG A 19 -10.26 -2.79 5.29
C ARG A 19 -10.58 -2.80 3.79
N LEU A 20 -9.96 -3.71 3.02
CA LEU A 20 -10.14 -3.80 1.57
C LEU A 20 -11.20 -4.81 1.14
N GLY A 21 -11.83 -5.55 2.06
CA GLY A 21 -12.74 -6.66 1.71
C GLY A 21 -12.04 -7.80 0.97
N LEU A 22 -10.75 -8.02 1.23
CA LEU A 22 -9.92 -9.04 0.57
C LEU A 22 -9.55 -10.17 1.54
N HIS A 23 -9.06 -11.28 0.98
CA HIS A 23 -8.36 -12.28 1.78
C HIS A 23 -6.91 -11.83 2.06
N HIS A 24 -6.37 -12.17 3.24
CA HIS A 24 -5.03 -11.73 3.65
C HIS A 24 -3.90 -12.21 2.71
N ASN A 25 -4.07 -13.37 2.05
CA ASN A 25 -3.12 -13.83 1.03
C ASN A 25 -3.12 -12.94 -0.23
N THR A 26 -4.28 -12.38 -0.60
CA THR A 26 -4.37 -11.43 -1.72
C THR A 26 -3.62 -10.14 -1.39
N VAL A 27 -3.69 -9.67 -0.14
CA VAL A 27 -2.89 -8.53 0.32
C VAL A 27 -1.40 -8.85 0.25
N ARG A 28 -0.97 -10.02 0.75
CA ARG A 28 0.43 -10.46 0.68
C ARG A 28 0.94 -10.52 -0.77
N TYR A 29 0.16 -11.11 -1.66
CA TYR A 29 0.50 -11.21 -3.08
C TYR A 29 0.65 -9.81 -3.72
N ARG A 30 -0.34 -8.93 -3.53
CA ARG A 30 -0.29 -7.57 -4.07
C ARG A 30 0.86 -6.75 -3.48
N LEU A 31 1.21 -6.98 -2.21
CA LEU A 31 2.38 -6.35 -1.59
C LEU A 31 3.67 -6.84 -2.25
N GLY A 32 3.82 -8.16 -2.46
CA GLY A 32 4.99 -8.73 -3.14
C GLY A 32 5.15 -8.18 -4.56
N GLN A 33 4.06 -8.12 -5.33
CA GLN A 33 4.08 -7.50 -6.66
C GLN A 33 4.51 -6.02 -6.61
N ALA A 34 4.07 -5.27 -5.61
CA ALA A 34 4.52 -3.89 -5.43
C ALA A 34 6.02 -3.81 -5.06
N GLU A 35 6.51 -4.69 -4.19
CA GLU A 35 7.92 -4.76 -3.80
C GLU A 35 8.83 -5.16 -4.98
N GLU A 36 8.37 -6.05 -5.85
CA GLU A 36 9.04 -6.40 -7.12
C GLU A 36 9.18 -5.17 -8.03
N LEU A 37 8.10 -4.40 -8.20
CA LEU A 37 8.12 -3.16 -8.99
C LEU A 37 9.00 -2.07 -8.37
N LEU A 38 9.07 -2.01 -7.04
CA LEU A 38 9.93 -1.08 -6.30
C LEU A 38 11.41 -1.52 -6.33
N GLY A 39 11.69 -2.79 -6.59
CA GLY A 39 13.02 -3.38 -6.47
C GLY A 39 13.53 -3.47 -5.03
N HIS A 40 12.66 -3.24 -4.04
CA HIS A 40 12.99 -3.27 -2.62
C HIS A 40 11.74 -3.48 -1.77
N SER A 41 11.92 -3.86 -0.50
CA SER A 41 10.80 -3.99 0.43
C SER A 41 10.09 -2.65 0.67
N ALA A 42 8.77 -2.71 0.83
CA ALA A 42 7.93 -1.57 1.17
C ALA A 42 8.31 -0.95 2.54
N GLY A 43 8.97 -1.73 3.40
CA GLY A 43 9.48 -1.25 4.70
C GLY A 43 10.76 -0.40 4.61
N GLN A 44 11.58 -0.61 3.58
CA GLN A 44 12.93 -0.01 3.50
C GLN A 44 12.90 1.52 3.34
N ARG A 45 11.91 2.05 2.63
CA ARG A 45 11.70 3.49 2.40
C ARG A 45 10.28 3.90 2.78
N ARG A 46 9.79 3.36 3.90
CA ARG A 46 8.39 3.45 4.31
C ARG A 46 7.86 4.88 4.31
N LEU A 47 8.56 5.82 4.97
CA LEU A 47 8.12 7.21 5.05
C LEU A 47 8.03 7.86 3.68
N GLN A 48 9.05 7.69 2.84
CA GLN A 48 9.07 8.25 1.49
C GLN A 48 7.95 7.67 0.63
N LEU A 49 7.72 6.36 0.74
CA LEU A 49 6.66 5.66 0.00
C LEU A 49 5.26 6.08 0.48
N GLU A 50 5.04 6.20 1.79
CA GLU A 50 3.78 6.70 2.35
C GLU A 50 3.48 8.13 1.88
N LEU A 51 4.48 9.00 1.87
CA LEU A 51 4.35 10.38 1.38
C LEU A 51 4.05 10.42 -0.12
N ALA A 52 4.79 9.66 -0.93
CA ALA A 52 4.56 9.57 -2.37
C ALA A 52 3.14 9.10 -2.70
N LEU A 53 2.64 8.09 -1.97
CA LEU A 53 1.27 7.59 -2.15
C LEU A 53 0.21 8.62 -1.74
N HIS A 54 0.43 9.38 -0.65
CA HIS A 54 -0.48 10.46 -0.25
C HIS A 54 -0.52 11.60 -1.27
N LEU A 55 0.63 11.96 -1.84
CA LEU A 55 0.72 12.99 -2.87
C LEU A 55 0.05 12.52 -4.17
N ALA A 56 0.33 11.30 -4.62
CA ALA A 56 -0.31 10.72 -5.80
C ALA A 56 -1.83 10.73 -5.69
N ALA A 57 -2.38 10.26 -4.56
CA ALA A 57 -3.82 10.26 -4.33
C ALA A 57 -4.46 11.67 -4.36
N ARG A 58 -3.73 12.70 -3.92
CA ARG A 58 -4.19 14.09 -4.03
C ARG A 58 -4.16 14.61 -5.46
N LEU A 59 -3.11 14.29 -6.21
CA LEU A 59 -2.97 14.71 -7.59
C LEU A 59 -4.06 14.08 -8.46
N ASP A 60 -4.38 12.80 -8.25
CA ASP A 60 -5.47 12.11 -8.95
C ASP A 60 -6.83 12.76 -8.64
N ALA A 61 -7.07 13.13 -7.38
CA ALA A 61 -8.30 13.79 -6.97
C ALA A 61 -8.47 15.23 -7.52
N GLN A 62 -7.38 15.89 -7.94
CA GLN A 62 -7.43 17.21 -8.57
C GLN A 62 -7.67 17.16 -10.07
N GLN A 63 -7.52 15.99 -10.70
CA GLN A 63 -7.72 15.78 -12.14
C GLN A 63 -9.11 15.23 -12.48
N SER A 64 -9.91 14.91 -11.46
CA SER A 64 -11.24 14.28 -11.57
C SER A 64 -12.38 15.28 -11.39
#